data_AF-A0A3S4TG07-F1
#
_entry.id   AF-A0A3S4TG07-F1
#
_cell.length_a   1.000
_cell.length_b   1.000
_cell.length_c   1.000
_cell.angle_alpha   90.00
_cell.angle_beta   90.00
_cell.angle_gamma   90.00
#
_symmetry.space_group_name_H-M   'P 1'
#
loop_
_entity.id
_entity.type
_entity.pdbx_description
1 polymer ?
#
loop_
_entity_poly.entity_id
_entity_poly.type
_entity_poly.pdbx_seq_one_letter_code
_entity_poly.pdbx_strand_id
1 'polypeptide(L)' 'MLAPPDAANTFGLSDRTGTWQFMHLLSRARDNLVTPAASANDNELMAWLRELFRIHFASASEAVNSIRPHESE' A
#
# COMPACT_ATOMS: atom_id res chain seq x y z
N MET A 1 -23.34 3.31 -1.95
CA MET A 1 -23.78 2.21 -2.84
C MET A 1 -23.01 0.97 -2.41
N LEU A 2 -23.69 -0.06 -1.90
CA LEU A 2 -23.03 -1.31 -1.47
C LEU A 2 -22.95 -2.26 -2.66
N ALA A 3 -21.86 -3.01 -2.78
CA ALA A 3 -21.67 -3.94 -3.89
C ALA A 3 -22.70 -5.08 -3.86
N PRO A 4 -23.10 -5.62 -5.04
CA PRO A 4 -23.99 -6.76 -5.14
C PRO A 4 -23.46 -8.00 -4.38
N PRO A 5 -24.33 -8.87 -3.83
CA PRO A 5 -23.92 -10.05 -3.05
C PRO A 5 -23.11 -11.07 -3.86
N ASP A 6 -23.25 -11.04 -5.18
CA ASP A 6 -22.63 -11.89 -6.19
C ASP A 6 -21.42 -11.22 -6.86
N ALA A 7 -21.06 -10.00 -6.44
CA ALA A 7 -19.85 -9.36 -6.91
C ALA A 7 -18.63 -10.20 -6.50
N ALA A 8 -17.77 -10.51 -7.47
CA ALA A 8 -16.51 -11.18 -7.20
C ALA A 8 -15.76 -10.41 -6.10
N ASN A 9 -15.43 -11.08 -5.00
CA ASN A 9 -14.68 -10.49 -3.90
C ASN A 9 -13.23 -10.23 -4.37
N THR A 10 -13.03 -9.07 -4.99
CA THR A 10 -11.71 -8.56 -5.39
C THR A 10 -10.87 -8.10 -4.20
N PHE A 11 -11.50 -7.88 -3.04
CA PHE A 11 -10.83 -7.43 -1.81
C PHE A 11 -10.23 -8.56 -0.97
N GLY A 12 -10.35 -9.83 -1.39
CA GLY A 12 -10.06 -10.95 -0.50
C GLY A 12 -9.10 -11.98 -1.06
N LEU A 13 -9.52 -12.78 -2.04
CA LEU A 13 -8.93 -14.13 -2.20
C LEU A 13 -8.92 -14.66 -3.64
N SER A 14 -9.59 -13.97 -4.57
CA SER A 14 -9.84 -14.47 -5.94
C SER A 14 -9.18 -13.64 -7.04
N ASP A 15 -8.46 -12.60 -6.66
CA ASP A 15 -7.71 -11.74 -7.56
C ASP A 15 -6.47 -12.50 -8.08
N ARG A 16 -6.49 -12.88 -9.36
CA ARG A 16 -5.34 -13.47 -10.10
C ARG A 16 -4.15 -12.52 -10.29
N THR A 17 -4.33 -11.24 -9.98
CA THR A 17 -3.34 -10.15 -10.12
C THR A 17 -2.48 -9.93 -8.87
N GLY A 18 -2.79 -10.61 -7.75
CA GLY A 18 -1.95 -10.59 -6.54
C GLY A 18 -2.15 -9.37 -5.64
N THR A 19 -3.23 -8.59 -5.82
CA THR A 19 -3.48 -7.34 -5.07
C THR A 19 -3.45 -7.50 -3.54
N TRP A 20 -3.95 -8.62 -3.03
CA TRP A 20 -3.89 -8.98 -1.60
C TRP A 20 -2.44 -9.09 -1.08
N GLN A 21 -1.50 -9.62 -1.88
CA GLN A 21 -0.10 -9.73 -1.46
C GLN A 21 0.55 -8.35 -1.33
N PHE A 22 0.19 -7.39 -2.18
CA PHE A 22 0.64 -6.00 -2.05
C PHE A 22 0.05 -5.34 -0.80
N MET A 23 -1.24 -5.50 -0.54
CA MET A 23 -1.86 -4.98 0.68
C MET A 23 -1.23 -5.60 1.94
N HIS A 24 -0.88 -6.89 1.91
CA HIS A 24 -0.18 -7.56 3.00
C HIS A 24 1.27 -7.06 3.15
N LEU A 25 2.00 -6.80 2.07
CA LEU A 25 3.38 -6.28 2.15
C LEU A 25 3.39 -4.83 2.64
N LEU A 26 2.44 -4.00 2.21
CA LEU A 26 2.26 -2.64 2.70
C LEU A 26 1.82 -2.62 4.17
N SER A 27 1.02 -3.58 4.63
CA SER A 27 0.61 -3.66 6.05
C SER A 27 1.73 -4.08 7.01
N ARG A 28 2.88 -4.54 6.50
CA ARG A 28 4.06 -4.84 7.33
C ARG A 28 4.76 -3.57 7.80
N ALA A 29 4.67 -2.49 7.05
CA ALA A 29 5.24 -1.21 7.43
C ALA A 29 4.39 -0.59 8.55
N ARG A 30 5.03 -0.30 9.69
CA ARG A 30 4.43 0.47 10.78
C ARG A 30 5.05 1.85 10.76
N ASP A 31 4.28 2.85 10.33
CA ASP A 31 4.78 4.22 10.29
C ASP A 31 4.80 4.89 11.66
N ASN A 32 3.88 4.53 12.57
CA ASN A 32 3.71 5.18 13.87
C ASN A 32 3.69 6.72 13.76
N LEU A 33 3.34 7.26 12.59
CA LEU A 33 3.33 8.70 12.36
C LEU A 33 2.06 9.28 12.92
N VAL A 34 2.19 10.37 13.67
CA VAL A 34 1.03 11.15 14.09
C VAL A 34 0.43 11.78 12.85
N THR A 35 -0.84 11.46 12.59
CA THR A 35 -1.59 12.09 11.49
C THR A 35 -1.63 13.61 11.71
N PRO A 36 -1.26 14.43 10.73
CA PRO A 36 -1.34 15.88 10.85
C PRO A 36 -2.76 16.33 11.15
N ALA A 37 -2.90 17.41 11.93
CA ALA A 37 -4.20 18.03 12.16
C ALA A 37 -4.79 18.55 10.84
N ALA A 38 -6.12 18.67 10.77
CA ALA A 38 -6.78 19.24 9.60
C ALA A 38 -6.37 20.70 9.29
N SER A 39 -5.82 21.40 10.30
CA SER A 39 -5.28 22.76 10.18
C SER A 39 -3.77 22.80 9.91
N ALA A 40 -3.12 21.67 9.66
CA ALA A 40 -1.69 21.62 9.35
C ALA A 40 -1.42 22.42 8.08
N ASN A 41 -0.32 23.16 8.08
CA ASN A 41 0.09 23.90 6.89
C ASN A 41 0.72 22.96 5.84
N ASP A 42 0.86 23.44 4.60
CA ASP A 42 1.38 22.65 3.49
C ASP A 42 2.77 22.07 3.75
N ASN A 43 3.64 22.79 4.47
CA ASN A 43 4.98 22.29 4.79
C ASN A 43 4.93 21.11 5.77
N GLU A 44 4.08 21.20 6.79
CA GLU A 44 3.85 20.11 7.75
C GLU A 44 3.25 18.88 7.07
N LEU A 45 2.25 19.09 6.21
CA LEU A 45 1.63 18.02 5.43
C LEU A 45 2.64 17.35 4.49
N MET A 46 3.44 18.13 3.77
CA MET A 46 4.45 17.61 2.85
C MET A 46 5.60 16.91 3.57
N ALA A 47 5.99 17.37 4.76
CA ALA A 47 6.96 16.68 5.60
C ALA A 47 6.42 15.32 6.06
N TRP A 48 5.15 15.27 6.50
CA TRP A 48 4.49 14.03 6.89
C TRP A 48 4.36 13.04 5.73
N LEU A 49 3.90 13.49 4.56
CA LEU A 49 3.79 12.64 3.36
C LEU A 49 5.13 12.06 2.93
N ARG A 50 6.21 12.85 3.02
CA ARG A 50 7.57 12.39 2.69
C ARG A 50 8.02 11.28 3.64
N GLU A 51 7.77 11.45 4.93
CA GLU A 51 8.17 10.46 5.92
C GLU A 51 7.33 9.18 5.82
N LEU A 52 6.02 9.34 5.59
CA LEU A 52 5.12 8.22 5.29
C LEU A 52 5.62 7.43 4.08
N PHE A 53 5.91 8.12 2.97
CA PHE A 53 6.47 7.49 1.79
C PHE A 53 7.77 6.75 2.10
N ARG A 54 8.70 7.37 2.82
CA ARG A 54 10.01 6.78 3.15
C ARG A 54 9.86 5.47 3.94
N ILE A 55 8.92 5.42 4.88
CA ILE A 55 8.65 4.23 5.68
C ILE A 55 8.07 3.10 4.82
N HIS A 56 7.10 3.42 3.96
CA HIS A 56 6.39 2.43 3.16
C HIS A 56 7.14 2.01 1.89
N PHE A 57 8.11 2.82 1.43
CA PHE A 57 8.79 2.61 0.14
C PHE A 57 9.53 1.28 0.04
N ALA A 58 10.25 0.87 1.09
CA ALA A 58 10.99 -0.39 1.06
C ALA A 58 10.06 -1.59 0.86
N SER A 59 8.97 -1.66 1.65
CA SER A 59 7.97 -2.70 1.54
C SER A 59 7.24 -2.67 0.20
N ALA A 60 6.91 -1.48 -0.33
CA ALA A 60 6.33 -1.33 -1.65
C ALA A 60 7.30 -1.80 -2.76
N SER A 61 8.59 -1.48 -2.64
CA SER A 61 9.63 -1.85 -3.60
C SER A 61 9.88 -3.36 -3.62
N GLU A 62 9.99 -3.99 -2.44
CA GLU A 62 10.06 -5.46 -2.32
C GLU A 62 8.85 -6.12 -2.97
N ALA A 63 7.66 -5.57 -2.74
CA ALA A 63 6.44 -6.09 -3.30
C ALA A 63 6.45 -6.04 -4.83
N VAL A 64 6.80 -4.90 -5.42
CA VAL A 64 6.93 -4.76 -6.89
C VAL A 64 8.00 -5.68 -7.47
N ASN A 65 9.14 -5.83 -6.80
CA ASN A 65 10.22 -6.69 -7.27
C ASN A 65 9.87 -8.18 -7.18
N SER A 66 9.02 -8.59 -6.25
CA SER A 66 8.55 -9.98 -6.15
C SER A 66 7.65 -10.43 -7.32
N ILE A 67 7.15 -9.48 -8.12
CA ILE A 67 6.32 -9.73 -9.30
C ILE A 67 7.17 -9.90 -10.57
N ARG A 68 8.42 -9.43 -10.59
CA ARG A 68 9.23 -9.59 -11.80
C ARG A 68 9.42 -11.09 -12.04
N PRO A 69 9.04 -11.62 -13.21
CA PRO A 69 9.39 -12.98 -13.56
C PRO A 69 10.92 -13.07 -13.48
N HIS A 70 11.42 -14.16 -12.87
CA HIS A 70 12.77 -14.60 -13.13
C HIS A 70 12.89 -14.78 -14.64
N GLU A 71 13.43 -13.79 -15.34
CA GLU A 71 14.02 -14.01 -16.65
C GLU A 71 15.25 -14.88 -16.39
N SER A 72 15.02 -16.19 -16.37
CA SER A 72 16.08 -17.19 -16.38
C SER A 72 16.72 -17.15 -17.77
N GLU A 73 17.99 -16.73 -17.80
CA GLU A 73 18.93 -16.99 -18.90
C GLU A 73 19.13 -18.50 -19.16
#